data_AF-A0A431IC46-F1
#
_entry.id   AF-A0A431IC46-F1
#
_cell.length_a   1.000
_cell.length_b   1.000
_cell.length_c   1.000
_cell.angle_alpha   90.00
_cell.angle_beta   90.00
_cell.angle_gamma   90.00
#
_symmetry.space_group_name_H-M   'P 1'
#
loop_
_entity.id
_entity.type
_entity.pdbx_description
1 polymer ?
#
loop_
_entity_poly.entity_id
_entity_poly.type
_entity_poly.pdbx_seq_one_letter_code
_entity_poly.pdbx_strand_id
1 'polypeptide(L)' 'MARSRSSHRWLKEHFDDEFVRRAQAEGWRSRAVYKLQEINER' A
#
# COMPACT_ATOMS: atom_id res chain seq x y z
N MET A 1 20.38 3.97 15.21
CA MET A 1 19.77 4.94 14.27
C MET A 1 18.35 5.26 14.73
N ALA A 2 18.10 6.48 15.22
CA ALA A 2 16.75 6.91 15.58
C ALA A 2 15.92 7.09 14.30
N ARG A 3 14.79 6.38 14.18
CA ARG A 3 13.85 6.56 13.07
C ARG A 3 13.39 8.03 13.04
N SER A 4 13.48 8.69 11.89
CA SER A 4 13.04 10.08 11.74
C SER A 4 11.53 10.18 11.98
N ARG A 5 11.07 11.27 12.64
CA ARG A 5 9.65 11.51 12.90
C ARG A 5 8.80 11.54 11.63
N SER A 6 9.39 11.93 10.49
CA SER A 6 8.75 11.93 9.17
C SER A 6 8.44 10.53 8.65
N SER A 7 9.23 9.52 9.00
CA SER A 7 9.00 8.13 8.60
C SER A 7 7.73 7.55 9.22
N HIS A 8 7.40 7.95 10.46
CA HIS A 8 6.22 7.42 11.16
C HIS A 8 4.91 7.92 10.56
N ARG A 9 4.85 9.20 10.16
CA ARG A 9 3.67 9.76 9.49
C ARG A 9 3.45 9.10 8.14
N TRP A 10 4.52 8.94 7.35
CA TRP A 10 4.45 8.27 6.05
C TRP A 10 4.00 6.81 6.18
N LEU A 11 4.50 6.07 7.17
CA LEU A 11 4.04 4.70 7.41
C LEU A 11 2.54 4.64 7.73
N LYS A 12 2.05 5.56 8.58
CA LYS A 12 0.62 5.63 8.88
C LYS A 12 -0.21 5.91 7.62
N GLU A 13 0.17 6.92 6.83
CA GLU A 13 -0.50 7.23 5.55
C GLU A 13 -0.45 6.04 4.59
N HIS A 14 0.66 5.31 4.53
CA HIS A 14 0.80 4.12 3.69
C HIS A 14 -0.14 2.99 4.12
N PHE A 15 -0.27 2.74 5.43
CA PHE A 15 -1.16 1.69 5.93
C PHE A 15 -2.64 2.10 5.95
N ASP A 16 -2.94 3.40 5.97
CA ASP A 16 -4.31 3.94 5.85
C ASP A 16 -4.83 3.91 4.41
N ASP A 17 -3.97 3.70 3.41
CA ASP A 17 -4.35 3.56 2.00
C ASP A 17 -5.28 2.36 1.78
N GLU A 18 -6.45 2.61 1.17
CA GLU A 18 -7.48 1.59 0.94
C GLU A 18 -6.95 0.40 0.14
N PHE A 19 -6.16 0.65 -0.90
CA PHE A 19 -5.63 -0.42 -1.74
C PHE A 19 -4.53 -1.20 -1.03
N VAL A 20 -3.76 -0.58 -0.12
CA VAL A 20 -2.83 -1.32 0.75
C VAL A 20 -3.60 -2.23 1.70
N ARG A 21 -4.69 -1.74 2.31
CA ARG A 21 -5.54 -2.54 3.21
C ARG A 21 -6.22 -3.69 2.49
N ARG A 22 -6.81 -3.43 1.32
CA ARG A 22 -7.45 -4.46 0.49
C ARG A 22 -6.42 -5.50 0.01
N ALA A 23 -5.24 -5.06 -0.45
CA ALA A 23 -4.17 -5.95 -0.86
C ALA A 23 -3.76 -6.88 0.29
N GLN A 24 -3.58 -6.35 1.51
CA GLN A 24 -3.25 -7.15 2.68
C GLN A 24 -4.35 -8.16 3.03
N ALA A 25 -5.62 -7.74 2.98
CA ALA A 25 -6.77 -8.61 3.26
C ALA A 25 -6.89 -9.75 2.24
N GLU A 26 -6.56 -9.49 0.98
CA GLU A 26 -6.55 -10.45 -0.12
C GLU A 26 -5.27 -11.31 -0.19
N GLY A 27 -4.27 -11.06 0.68
CA GLY A 27 -2.99 -11.78 0.70
C GLY A 27 -1.97 -11.30 -0.34
N TRP A 28 -2.23 -10.17 -0.98
CA TRP A 28 -1.32 -9.52 -1.92
C TRP A 28 -0.22 -8.73 -1.20
N ARG A 29 0.97 -8.69 -1.81
CA ARG A 29 2.15 -8.04 -1.24
C ARG A 29 2.18 -6.52 -1.42
N SER A 30 1.41 -5.98 -2.36
CA SER A 30 1.44 -4.56 -2.73
C SER A 30 0.12 -4.13 -3.35
N ARG A 31 -0.25 -2.85 -3.13
CA ARG A 31 -1.40 -2.21 -3.79
C ARG A 31 -1.28 -2.12 -5.32
N ALA A 32 -0.08 -2.36 -5.87
CA ALA A 32 0.17 -2.32 -7.31
C ALA A 32 -0.66 -3.37 -8.09
N VAL A 33 -1.11 -4.43 -7.42
CA VAL A 33 -1.94 -5.48 -8.04
C VAL A 33 -3.19 -4.89 -8.71
N TYR A 34 -3.89 -3.97 -8.06
CA TYR A 34 -5.08 -3.34 -8.63
C TYR A 34 -4.78 -2.51 -9.89
N LYS A 35 -3.62 -1.86 -9.94
CA LYS A 35 -3.20 -1.10 -11.12
C LYS A 35 -2.80 -2.01 -12.27
N LEU A 36 -2.14 -3.13 -11.97
CA LEU A 36 -1.81 -4.13 -12.99
C LEU A 36 -3.06 -4.82 -13.52
N GLN A 37 -4.06 -5.10 -12.67
CA GLN A 37 -5.36 -5.61 -13.10
C GLN A 37 -6.06 -4.63 -14.03
N GLU A 38 -6.15 -3.35 -13.67
CA GLU A 38 -6.75 -2.29 -14.51
C GLU A 38 -6.06 -2.17 -15.89
N ILE A 39 -4.73 -2.32 -15.94
CA ILE A 39 -3.97 -2.33 -17.19
C ILE A 39 -4.28 -3.58 -18.02
N ASN A 40 -4.39 -4.74 -17.38
CA ASN A 40 -4.63 -6.02 -18.05
C ASN A 40 -6.06 -6.16 -18.60
N GLU A 41 -7.01 -5.39 -18.08
CA GLU A 41 -8.41 -5.35 -18.56
C GLU A 41 -8.61 -4.45 -19.80
N ARG A 42 -7.56 -3.75 -20.26
CA ARG A 42 -7.55 -2.96 -21.51
C ARG A 42 -6.91 -3.74 -22.65
#